data_AF-A0A2N6L3P8-F1
#
_entry.id   AF-A0A2N6L3P8-F1
#
_cell.length_a   1.000
_cell.length_b   1.000
_cell.length_c   1.000
_cell.angle_alpha   90.00
_cell.angle_beta   90.00
_cell.angle_gamma   90.00
#
_symmetry.space_group_name_H-M   'P 1'
#
loop_
_entity.id
_entity.type
_entity.pdbx_description
1 polymer ?
#
loop_
_entity_poly.entity_id
_entity_poly.type
_entity_poly.pdbx_seq_one_letter_code
_entity_poly.pdbx_strand_id
1 'polypeptide(L)'
;MQTISVKCKLQVPVELCSEIDHTLLLFADACNQIYKVAKRENCWNTTKLHHKVYKPVREATGLKANHVCQAIRRVIGNAKAVKQVHKFRPTSISLDIRTFQYIEELQ
;
A
#
# COMPACT_ATOMS: atom_id res chain seq x y z
N MET A 1 15.02 5.68 22.34
CA MET A 1 15.16 6.26 20.99
C MET A 1 13.84 6.90 20.60
N GLN A 2 13.81 8.21 20.39
CA GLN A 2 12.61 8.92 19.92
C GLN A 2 12.52 8.79 18.40
N THR A 3 11.37 8.35 17.87
CA THR A 3 11.14 8.31 16.41
C THR A 3 10.61 9.67 15.97
N ILE A 4 11.33 10.32 15.06
CA ILE A 4 10.88 11.57 14.40
C ILE A 4 10.35 11.24 13.01
N SER A 5 9.28 11.91 12.60
CA SER A 5 8.74 11.82 11.25
C SER A 5 9.20 13.02 10.44
N VAL A 6 9.75 12.77 9.25
CA VAL A 6 10.22 13.82 8.33
C VAL A 6 9.39 13.77 7.06
N LYS A 7 9.04 14.95 6.53
CA LYS A 7 8.36 15.08 5.24
C LYS A 7 9.36 15.53 4.19
N CYS A 8 9.73 14.64 3.28
CA CYS A 8 10.65 14.93 2.19
C CYS A 8 9.92 15.00 0.84
N LYS A 9 10.39 15.87 -0.06
CA LYS A 9 10.00 15.83 -1.47
C LYS A 9 10.94 14.87 -2.20
N LEU A 10 10.38 13.82 -2.78
CA LEU A 10 11.14 12.90 -3.62
C LEU A 10 11.43 13.57 -4.96
N GLN A 11 12.71 13.73 -5.30
CA GLN A 11 13.14 14.12 -6.64
C GLN A 11 13.33 12.85 -7.45
N VAL A 12 12.47 12.65 -8.45
CA VAL A 12 12.45 11.42 -9.25
C VAL A 12 13.06 11.71 -10.62
N PRO A 13 14.07 10.95 -11.06
CA PRO A 13 14.52 10.99 -12.45
C PRO A 13 13.36 10.71 -13.42
N VAL A 14 13.27 11.46 -14.52
CA VAL A 14 12.13 11.37 -15.47
C VAL A 14 11.87 9.94 -15.93
N GLU A 15 12.93 9.15 -16.12
CA GLU A 15 12.90 7.75 -16.56
C GLU A 15 12.21 6.82 -15.55
N LEU A 16 12.18 7.16 -14.27
CA LEU A 16 11.58 6.36 -13.20
C LEU A 16 10.17 6.83 -12.83
N CYS A 17 9.73 8.01 -13.30
CA CYS A 17 8.42 8.55 -12.98
C CYS A 17 7.29 7.59 -13.40
N SER A 18 7.35 7.06 -14.62
CA SER A 18 6.34 6.12 -15.15
C SER A 18 6.26 4.84 -14.33
N GLU A 19 7.40 4.28 -13.91
CA GLU A 19 7.46 3.05 -13.11
C GLU A 19 6.88 3.26 -11.70
N ILE A 20 7.13 4.42 -11.11
CA ILE A 20 6.53 4.81 -9.82
C ILE A 20 5.02 4.96 -9.98
N ASP A 21 4.56 5.71 -10.99
CA ASP A 21 3.14 5.94 -11.24
C ASP A 21 2.40 4.62 -11.51
N HIS A 22 3.02 3.71 -12.28
CA HIS A 22 2.49 2.38 -12.52
C HIS A 22 2.37 1.57 -11.22
N THR A 23 3.41 1.60 -10.37
CA THR A 23 3.38 0.93 -9.07
C THR A 23 2.28 1.49 -8.17
N LEU A 24 2.09 2.81 -8.15
CA LEU A 24 1.03 3.48 -7.38
C LEU A 24 -0.37 3.10 -7.90
N LEU A 25 -0.52 2.97 -9.22
CA LEU A 25 -1.75 2.51 -9.87
C LEU A 25 -2.11 1.09 -9.44
N LEU A 26 -1.17 0.15 -9.56
CA LEU A 26 -1.38 -1.24 -9.14
C LEU A 26 -1.65 -1.36 -7.64
N PHE A 27 -0.97 -0.55 -6.81
CA PHE A 27 -1.20 -0.54 -5.37
C PHE A 27 -2.60 -0.04 -5.00
N ALA A 28 -3.08 1.02 -5.65
CA ALA A 28 -4.44 1.51 -5.45
C ALA A 28 -5.49 0.49 -5.93
N ASP A 29 -5.23 -0.18 -7.06
CA ASP A 29 -6.10 -1.25 -7.55
C ASP A 29 -6.19 -2.41 -6.54
N ALA A 30 -5.05 -2.89 -6.03
CA ALA A 30 -4.99 -3.88 -4.96
C ALA A 30 -5.82 -3.46 -3.73
N CYS A 31 -5.67 -2.22 -3.26
CA CYS A 31 -6.46 -1.70 -2.14
C CYS A 31 -7.96 -1.74 -2.44
N ASN A 32 -8.38 -1.34 -3.64
CA ASN A 32 -9.79 -1.33 -4.03
C ASN A 32 -10.37 -2.75 -4.16
N GLN A 33 -9.61 -3.70 -4.72
CA GLN A 33 -9.99 -5.11 -4.79
C GLN A 33 -10.19 -5.70 -3.38
N ILE A 34 -9.23 -5.49 -2.49
CA ILE A 34 -9.28 -5.95 -1.09
C ILE A 34 -10.46 -5.32 -0.36
N TYR A 35 -10.67 -4.01 -0.52
CA TYR A 35 -11.78 -3.29 0.11
C TYR A 35 -13.14 -3.83 -0.34
N LYS A 36 -13.29 -4.15 -1.64
CA LYS A 36 -14.51 -4.77 -2.17
C LYS A 36 -14.80 -6.11 -1.51
N VAL A 37 -13.78 -6.97 -1.34
CA VAL A 37 -13.92 -8.26 -0.64
C VAL A 37 -14.26 -8.06 0.84
N ALA A 38 -13.53 -7.18 1.52
CA ALA A 38 -13.74 -6.89 2.94
C ALA A 38 -15.17 -6.40 3.22
N LYS A 39 -15.69 -5.50 2.38
CA LYS A 39 -17.07 -4.99 2.48
C LYS A 39 -18.11 -6.06 2.15
N ARG A 40 -17.92 -6.82 1.08
CA ARG A 40 -18.85 -7.90 0.65
C ARG A 40 -19.01 -8.98 1.72
N GLU A 41 -17.90 -9.36 2.36
CA GLU A 41 -17.87 -10.47 3.33
C GLU A 41 -17.88 -9.98 4.78
N ASN A 42 -18.01 -8.68 5.01
CA ASN A 42 -17.90 -8.03 6.32
C ASN A 42 -16.67 -8.51 7.13
N CYS A 43 -15.53 -8.68 6.45
CA CYS A 43 -14.32 -9.26 7.00
C CYS A 43 -13.23 -8.20 7.19
N TRP A 44 -13.08 -7.71 8.42
CA TRP A 44 -12.13 -6.63 8.77
C TRP A 44 -10.95 -7.10 9.63
N ASN A 45 -10.89 -8.40 9.95
CA ASN A 45 -9.74 -8.99 10.66
C ASN A 45 -8.58 -9.21 9.68
N THR A 46 -7.39 -8.73 10.03
CA THR A 46 -6.20 -8.77 9.17
C THR A 46 -5.83 -10.16 8.68
N THR A 47 -5.72 -11.13 9.59
CA THR A 47 -5.29 -12.49 9.25
C THR A 47 -6.34 -13.18 8.38
N LYS A 48 -7.62 -13.08 8.76
CA LYS A 48 -8.72 -13.67 7.98
C LYS A 48 -8.81 -13.06 6.58
N LEU A 49 -8.69 -11.74 6.47
CA LEU A 49 -8.73 -11.05 5.18
C LEU A 49 -7.51 -11.43 4.33
N HIS A 50 -6.32 -11.51 4.93
CA HIS A 50 -5.09 -11.92 4.23
C HIS A 50 -5.27 -13.28 3.55
N HIS A 51 -5.72 -14.31 4.27
CA HIS A 51 -5.92 -15.64 3.70
C HIS A 51 -6.89 -15.65 2.51
N LYS A 52 -7.86 -14.74 2.50
CA LYS A 52 -8.86 -14.61 1.43
C LYS A 52 -8.33 -13.89 0.19
N VAL A 53 -7.58 -12.79 0.40
CA VAL A 53 -7.29 -11.84 -0.70
C VAL A 53 -5.86 -11.91 -1.22
N TYR A 54 -4.89 -12.39 -0.43
CA TYR A 54 -3.48 -12.23 -0.75
C TYR A 54 -3.11 -12.86 -2.11
N LYS A 55 -3.39 -14.16 -2.28
CA LYS A 55 -3.07 -14.88 -3.51
C LYS A 55 -3.76 -14.28 -4.74
N PRO A 56 -5.11 -14.14 -4.79
CA PRO A 56 -5.77 -13.63 -5.98
C PRO A 56 -5.38 -12.19 -6.31
N VAL A 57 -5.20 -11.32 -5.31
CA VAL A 57 -4.81 -9.91 -5.55
C VAL A 57 -3.36 -9.82 -6.04
N ARG A 58 -2.45 -10.65 -5.50
CA ARG A 58 -1.07 -10.72 -5.97
C ARG A 58 -1.00 -11.17 -7.43
N GLU A 59 -1.76 -12.19 -7.79
CA GLU A 59 -1.83 -12.70 -9.16
C GLU A 59 -2.45 -11.66 -10.12
N ALA A 60 -3.52 -10.99 -9.71
CA ALA A 60 -4.20 -9.99 -10.55
C ALA A 60 -3.37 -8.72 -10.79
N THR A 61 -2.54 -8.31 -9.83
CA THR A 61 -1.81 -7.04 -9.89
C THR A 61 -0.32 -7.20 -10.22
N GLY A 62 0.24 -8.40 -10.12
CA GLY A 62 1.68 -8.64 -10.28
C GLY A 62 2.53 -8.00 -9.17
N LEU A 63 1.92 -7.44 -8.12
CA LEU A 63 2.64 -6.75 -7.07
C LEU A 63 3.57 -7.68 -6.28
N LYS A 64 4.68 -7.11 -5.80
CA LYS A 64 5.54 -7.77 -4.82
C LYS A 64 4.76 -8.06 -3.53
N ALA A 65 5.13 -9.15 -2.85
CA ALA A 65 4.42 -9.63 -1.66
C ALA A 65 4.31 -8.56 -0.55
N ASN A 66 5.35 -7.74 -0.37
CA ASN A 66 5.35 -6.63 0.60
C ASN A 66 4.24 -5.61 0.28
N HIS A 67 4.06 -5.22 -0.99
CA HIS A 67 3.03 -4.26 -1.41
C HIS A 67 1.62 -4.79 -1.17
N VAL A 68 1.36 -6.07 -1.44
CA VAL A 68 0.05 -6.67 -1.17
C VAL A 68 -0.25 -6.67 0.33
N CYS A 69 0.72 -7.05 1.17
CA CYS A 69 0.59 -6.97 2.63
C CYS A 69 0.31 -5.54 3.12
N GLN A 70 0.97 -4.53 2.53
CA GLN A 70 0.75 -3.12 2.86
C GLN A 70 -0.63 -2.63 2.39
N ALA A 71 -1.14 -3.12 1.26
CA ALA A 71 -2.49 -2.83 0.79
C ALA A 71 -3.54 -3.36 1.77
N ILE A 72 -3.39 -4.60 2.26
CA ILE A 72 -4.28 -5.19 3.29
C ILE A 72 -4.29 -4.32 4.55
N ARG A 73 -3.11 -3.94 5.05
CA ARG A 73 -2.98 -3.08 6.24
C ARG A 73 -3.64 -1.72 6.03
N ARG A 74 -3.46 -1.11 4.86
CA ARG A 74 -4.05 0.18 4.50
C ARG A 74 -5.58 0.11 4.48
N VAL A 75 -6.16 -0.92 3.89
CA VAL A 75 -7.61 -1.12 3.85
C VAL A 75 -8.20 -1.26 5.27
N ILE A 76 -7.55 -2.04 6.12
CA ILE A 76 -7.99 -2.24 7.50
C ILE A 76 -7.80 -0.99 8.36
N GLY A 77 -6.70 -0.27 8.16
CA GLY A 77 -6.45 1.02 8.81
C GLY A 77 -7.52 2.04 8.43
N ASN A 78 -7.91 2.09 7.16
CA ASN A 78 -8.99 2.94 6.69
C ASN A 78 -10.35 2.58 7.31
N ALA A 79 -10.64 1.29 7.51
CA ALA A 79 -11.88 0.86 8.18
C ALA A 79 -11.99 1.40 9.62
N LYS A 80 -10.86 1.69 10.27
CA LYS A 80 -10.80 2.30 11.61
C LYS A 80 -10.74 3.83 11.59
N ALA A 81 -10.63 4.46 10.42
CA ALA A 81 -10.50 5.91 10.31
C ALA A 81 -11.84 6.60 10.54
N VAL A 82 -11.80 7.81 11.11
CA VAL A 82 -13.00 8.65 11.29
C VAL A 82 -13.64 8.99 9.94
N LYS A 83 -12.80 9.25 8.92
CA LYS A 83 -13.26 9.51 7.55
C LYS A 83 -12.98 8.29 6.67
N GLN A 84 -14.03 7.55 6.37
CA GLN A 84 -13.95 6.35 5.55
C GLN A 84 -13.69 6.70 4.08
N VAL A 85 -12.65 6.12 3.50
CA VAL A 85 -12.40 6.22 2.05
C VAL A 85 -13.35 5.29 1.28
N HIS A 86 -14.03 5.83 0.27
CA HIS A 86 -14.86 5.06 -0.66
C HIS A 86 -14.08 4.43 -1.82
N LYS A 87 -12.93 5.03 -2.17
CA LYS A 87 -12.03 4.55 -3.23
C LYS A 87 -10.60 4.99 -2.96
N PHE A 88 -9.66 4.04 -2.98
CA PHE A 88 -8.23 4.32 -2.87
C PHE A 88 -7.72 4.87 -4.19
N ARG A 89 -7.02 6.01 -4.12
CA ARG A 89 -6.42 6.69 -5.28
C ARG A 89 -4.91 6.36 -5.36
N PRO A 90 -4.31 6.34 -6.57
CA PRO A 90 -2.92 6.01 -6.78
C PRO A 90 -1.99 7.18 -6.44
N THR A 91 -2.05 7.68 -5.21
CA THR A 91 -1.30 8.87 -4.78
C THR A 91 -0.19 8.55 -3.78
N SER A 92 -0.21 7.36 -3.18
CA SER A 92 0.78 6.97 -2.20
C SER A 92 0.82 5.45 -2.01
N ILE A 93 1.96 4.97 -1.55
CA ILE A 93 2.19 3.60 -1.10
C ILE A 93 2.90 3.63 0.25
N SER A 94 2.59 2.67 1.12
CA SER A 94 3.31 2.46 2.37
C SER A 94 4.44 1.46 2.11
N LEU A 95 5.67 1.85 2.39
CA LEU A 95 6.86 1.01 2.19
C LEU A 95 7.27 0.35 3.51
N ASP A 96 7.75 -0.89 3.45
CA ASP A 96 8.20 -1.65 4.62
C ASP A 96 9.68 -1.41 4.85
N ILE A 97 10.07 -1.11 6.09
CA ILE A 97 11.46 -0.82 6.51
C ILE A 97 12.44 -1.94 6.14
N ARG A 98 11.98 -3.19 6.01
CA ARG A 98 12.82 -4.32 5.60
C ARG A 98 13.15 -4.31 4.11
N THR A 99 12.40 -3.54 3.32
CA THR A 99 12.50 -3.49 1.86
C THR A 99 12.83 -2.10 1.33
N PHE A 100 12.76 -1.07 2.17
CA PHE A 100 13.04 0.31 1.82
C PHE A 100 14.04 0.87 2.81
N GLN A 101 15.18 1.31 2.27
CA GLN A 101 16.25 1.95 3.03
C GLN A 101 16.39 3.39 2.56
N TYR A 102 16.45 4.30 3.52
CA TYR A 102 16.93 5.66 3.29
C TYR A 102 18.45 5.64 3.46
N ILE A 103 19.18 6.08 2.44
CA ILE A 103 20.63 6.25 2.48
C ILE A 103 20.87 7.76 2.45
N GLU A 104 21.46 8.26 3.52
CA GLU A 104 21.92 9.65 3.59
C GLU A 104 23.30 9.72 2.94
N GLU A 105 23.51 10.65 2.00
CA GLU A 105 24.87 10.99 1.58
C GLU A 105 25.55 11.74 2.73
N LEU A 106 26.74 11.26 3.14
CA LEU A 106 27.62 12.02 4.02
C LEU A 106 27.98 13.32 3.29
N GLN A 107 27.46 14.45 3.77
CA GLN A 107 27.87 15.78 3.33
C GLN A 107 29.30 16.08 3.79
#